data_AF-A0A7V9UTN6-F1
#
_entry.id   AF-A0A7V9UTN6-F1
#
_cell.length_a   1.000
_cell.length_b   1.000
_cell.length_c   1.000
_cell.angle_alpha   90.00
_cell.angle_beta   90.00
_cell.angle_gamma   90.00
#
_symmetry.space_group_name_H-M   'P 1'
#
loop_
_entity.id
_entity.type
_entity.pdbx_description
1 polymer ?
#
loop_
_entity_poly.entity_id
_entity_poly.type
_entity_poly.pdbx_seq_one_letter_code
_entity_poly.pdbx_strand_id
1 'polypeptide(L)'
;MQKAYDDIVLQLRTAYSVTFRSDVADARSDRASPHLKVKVKRENSFVKLGSVVEVAPKKTSEFRENNFLERRKDTREFFTAENAKSVEEKQNLSANFAPLRENFFQTISYTPFPAGYQTNEITGEVEKINYKQFANDNLRESKLENFDINKATGAFLLTNGREQIAVSRWISPKRTRSYPYERVYDTLVHKGKKVAIIPVVKDEGLGGDRDFLQWDTVSLLSLLDVQVITAYYSEAEKNAKRADQITAQKLDNNYITARLNEVFNFKGSARQWNESETKQLKSVLEKAKLAYREISKDTKTYLHNDDALSELINYAETPQKFIEFSRRKSQDAQNREYVTEQPKESLATDTKAKVTINNALFGRYFLTCDETKIADRTVYLIEAKHSQREKMPNKNDVKDGFVKMMLYTNLKNVKVGAKPYNLKVMIRLTSGKLNGSINSGAKDEEIEKFLSDNLFDSANKNFVKKIFQEARENRFTVILEKAETAK
;
A
#
# COMPACT_ATOMS: atom_id res chain seq x y z
N MET A 1 -3.91 -36.74 -14.45
CA MET A 1 -3.20 -37.01 -13.18
C MET A 1 -2.82 -35.73 -12.43
N GLN A 2 -2.12 -34.77 -13.03
CA GLN A 2 -1.71 -33.52 -12.35
C GLN A 2 -2.89 -32.75 -11.73
N LYS A 3 -3.98 -32.57 -12.48
CA LYS A 3 -5.20 -31.92 -11.98
C LYS A 3 -5.80 -32.59 -10.74
N ALA A 4 -5.81 -33.92 -10.70
CA ALA A 4 -6.32 -34.67 -9.54
C ALA A 4 -5.39 -34.53 -8.32
N TYR A 5 -4.07 -34.45 -8.55
CA TYR A 5 -3.10 -34.15 -7.50
C TYR A 5 -3.31 -32.74 -6.93
N ASP A 6 -3.47 -31.74 -7.80
CA ASP A 6 -3.67 -30.36 -7.40
C ASP A 6 -4.99 -30.17 -6.62
N ASP A 7 -6.06 -30.84 -7.06
CA ASP A 7 -7.37 -30.83 -6.37
C ASP A 7 -7.27 -31.49 -4.97
N ILE A 8 -6.55 -32.61 -4.85
CA ILE A 8 -6.31 -33.27 -3.55
C ILE A 8 -5.48 -32.36 -2.64
N VAL A 9 -4.42 -31.72 -3.16
CA VAL A 9 -3.60 -30.77 -2.39
C VAL A 9 -4.41 -29.57 -1.94
N LEU A 10 -5.29 -29.04 -2.80
CA LEU A 10 -6.18 -27.93 -2.47
C LEU A 10 -7.18 -28.32 -1.37
N GLN A 11 -7.81 -29.49 -1.47
CA GLN A 11 -8.72 -30.01 -0.44
C GLN A 11 -8.00 -30.20 0.90
N LEU A 12 -6.79 -30.76 0.89
CA LEU A 12 -5.99 -30.96 2.10
C LEU A 12 -5.59 -29.64 2.75
N ARG A 13 -5.19 -28.62 1.98
CA ARG A 13 -4.84 -27.28 2.49
C ARG A 13 -6.04 -26.51 3.04
N THR A 14 -7.24 -26.80 2.51
CA THR A 14 -8.49 -26.17 2.94
C THR A 14 -8.96 -26.77 4.27
N ALA A 15 -8.83 -28.09 4.44
CA ALA A 15 -9.27 -28.79 5.64
C ALA A 15 -8.23 -28.83 6.78
N TYR A 16 -6.94 -28.82 6.45
CA TYR A 16 -5.84 -29.01 7.41
C TYR A 16 -4.74 -27.96 7.24
N SER A 17 -4.02 -27.69 8.32
CA SER A 17 -2.68 -27.11 8.31
C SER A 17 -1.70 -28.23 8.60
N VAL A 18 -0.90 -28.60 7.61
CA VAL A 18 0.16 -29.60 7.74
C VAL A 18 1.50 -28.87 7.79
N THR A 19 2.26 -29.07 8.86
CA THR A 19 3.60 -28.49 9.03
C THR A 19 4.59 -29.62 9.22
N PHE A 20 5.57 -29.68 8.32
CA PHE A 20 6.70 -30.58 8.45
C PHE A 20 7.85 -29.81 9.10
N ARG A 21 8.38 -30.32 10.21
CA ARG A 21 9.62 -29.82 10.80
C ARG A 21 10.64 -30.96 10.77
N SER A 22 11.69 -30.77 9.97
CA SER A 22 12.90 -31.55 10.10
C SER A 22 13.92 -30.66 10.80
N ASP A 23 14.16 -30.92 12.08
CA ASP A 23 15.27 -30.33 12.81
C ASP A 23 16.56 -31.01 12.30
N VAL A 24 17.02 -30.64 11.11
CA VAL A 24 18.33 -31.05 10.60
C VAL A 24 19.26 -29.86 10.74
N ALA A 25 19.58 -29.58 11.99
CA ALA A 25 20.64 -28.67 12.37
C ALA A 25 21.56 -29.39 13.36
N ASP A 26 22.05 -30.58 12.98
CA ASP A 26 23.33 -31.13 13.45
C ASP A 26 23.63 -32.47 12.76
N ALA A 27 24.73 -32.54 12.01
CA ALA A 27 25.19 -33.74 11.31
C ALA A 27 25.78 -34.82 12.25
N ARG A 28 25.38 -34.85 13.53
CA ARG A 28 25.99 -35.72 14.55
C ARG A 28 25.00 -36.42 15.50
N SER A 29 23.69 -36.42 15.21
CA SER A 29 22.74 -37.23 15.97
C SER A 29 21.97 -38.18 15.05
N ASP A 30 22.21 -39.48 15.18
CA ASP A 30 21.46 -40.56 14.51
C ASP A 30 20.00 -40.70 15.00
N ARG A 31 19.40 -39.63 15.52
CA ARG A 31 18.02 -39.62 16.06
C ARG A 31 17.25 -38.33 15.77
N ALA A 32 17.40 -37.78 14.56
CA ALA A 32 16.46 -36.77 14.07
C ALA A 32 15.21 -37.47 13.52
N SER A 33 14.17 -37.64 14.34
CA SER A 33 12.87 -38.09 13.84
C SER A 33 12.09 -36.89 13.29
N PRO A 34 11.73 -36.86 12.00
CA PRO A 34 10.93 -35.78 11.45
C PRO A 34 9.57 -35.71 12.16
N HIS A 35 9.20 -34.53 12.64
CA HIS A 35 7.93 -34.31 13.31
C HIS A 35 6.92 -33.71 12.33
N LEU A 36 5.88 -34.49 12.01
CA LEU A 36 4.73 -34.04 11.25
C LEU A 36 3.66 -33.50 12.21
N LYS A 37 3.34 -32.21 12.10
CA LYS A 37 2.23 -31.60 12.86
C LYS A 37 1.05 -31.36 11.93
N VAL A 38 -0.10 -31.96 12.24
CA VAL A 38 -1.37 -31.75 11.50
C VAL A 38 -2.36 -31.06 12.43
N LYS A 39 -2.90 -29.92 12.00
CA LYS A 39 -3.95 -29.17 12.71
C LYS A 39 -5.20 -29.11 11.84
N VAL A 40 -6.35 -29.51 12.37
CA VAL A 40 -7.63 -29.43 11.65
C VAL A 40 -8.22 -28.03 11.80
N LYS A 41 -8.82 -27.49 10.73
CA LYS A 41 -9.38 -26.12 10.72
C LYS A 41 -10.88 -26.05 11.08
N ARG A 42 -11.54 -27.18 11.32
CA ARG A 42 -12.96 -27.28 11.68
C ARG A 42 -13.12 -27.65 13.16
N GLU A 43 -14.08 -27.04 13.84
CA GLU A 43 -14.45 -27.41 15.21
C GLU A 43 -14.98 -28.85 15.28
N ASN A 44 -14.74 -29.55 16.39
CA ASN A 44 -15.15 -30.93 16.65
C ASN A 44 -14.61 -32.00 15.67
N SER A 45 -13.50 -31.72 14.98
CA SER A 45 -12.85 -32.66 14.07
C SER A 45 -11.49 -33.13 14.62
N PHE A 46 -11.23 -34.44 14.63
CA PHE A 46 -9.99 -35.03 15.15
C PHE A 46 -9.20 -35.75 14.04
N VAL A 47 -7.86 -35.74 14.14
CA VAL A 47 -6.99 -36.50 13.23
C VAL A 47 -6.89 -37.93 13.73
N LYS A 48 -7.29 -38.92 12.92
CA LYS A 48 -7.00 -40.34 13.17
C LYS A 48 -5.78 -40.74 12.35
N LEU A 49 -4.65 -40.97 13.01
CA LEU A 49 -3.47 -41.52 12.35
C LEU A 49 -3.70 -43.03 12.11
N GLY A 50 -3.67 -43.46 10.85
CA GLY A 50 -3.67 -44.87 10.49
C GLY A 50 -2.32 -45.53 10.74
N SER A 51 -2.27 -46.86 10.68
CA SER A 51 -1.03 -47.63 10.74
C SER A 51 -0.09 -47.26 9.58
N VAL A 52 1.20 -47.13 9.89
CA VAL A 52 2.26 -46.85 8.90
C VAL A 52 2.27 -47.98 7.87
N VAL A 53 2.11 -47.63 6.59
CA VAL A 53 2.26 -48.57 5.47
C VAL A 53 3.66 -48.36 4.90
N GLU A 54 4.49 -49.41 4.91
CA GLU A 54 5.76 -49.37 4.20
C GLU A 54 5.50 -49.23 2.70
N VAL A 55 5.93 -48.11 2.13
CA VAL A 55 5.94 -47.91 0.68
C VAL A 55 7.31 -48.32 0.18
N ALA A 56 7.36 -49.38 -0.64
CA ALA A 56 8.62 -49.84 -1.23
C ALA A 56 9.30 -48.68 -1.99
N PRO A 57 10.63 -48.51 -1.85
CA PRO A 57 11.35 -47.43 -2.51
C PRO A 57 11.20 -47.57 -4.02
N LYS A 58 10.60 -46.57 -4.67
CA LYS A 58 10.64 -46.47 -6.13
C LYS A 58 12.08 -46.20 -6.54
N LYS A 59 12.63 -47.08 -7.38
CA LYS A 59 13.88 -46.84 -8.13
C LYS A 59 13.76 -45.48 -8.82
N THR A 60 14.50 -44.49 -8.32
CA THR A 60 14.73 -43.24 -9.03
C THR A 60 15.41 -43.56 -10.34
N SER A 61 14.83 -43.09 -11.44
CA SER A 61 15.40 -43.18 -12.77
C SER A 61 16.74 -42.44 -12.81
N GLU A 62 17.83 -43.20 -12.94
CA GLU A 62 19.07 -42.71 -13.51
C GLU A 62 18.78 -42.17 -14.92
N PHE A 63 18.84 -40.85 -15.10
CA PHE A 63 18.95 -40.26 -16.42
C PHE A 63 19.87 -39.03 -16.42
N ARG A 64 21.16 -39.35 -16.58
CA ARG A 64 22.20 -38.71 -17.40
C ARG A 64 22.56 -37.24 -17.13
N GLU A 65 23.67 -37.11 -16.42
CA GLU A 65 24.53 -35.94 -16.22
C GLU A 65 25.40 -35.54 -17.44
N ASN A 66 25.11 -36.08 -18.64
CA ASN A 66 25.85 -35.75 -19.86
C ASN A 66 25.01 -34.88 -20.81
N ASN A 67 24.97 -33.56 -20.54
CA ASN A 67 24.70 -32.55 -21.57
C ASN A 67 25.02 -31.10 -21.16
N PHE A 68 25.74 -30.88 -20.05
CA PHE A 68 26.06 -29.53 -19.57
C PHE A 68 27.47 -29.01 -19.96
N LEU A 69 28.25 -29.80 -20.70
CA LEU A 69 29.64 -29.48 -21.07
C LEU A 69 29.87 -29.14 -22.56
N GLU A 70 28.86 -29.23 -23.43
CA GLU A 70 29.02 -28.94 -24.88
C GLU A 70 28.46 -27.60 -25.37
N ARG A 71 27.83 -26.77 -24.53
CA ARG A 71 27.37 -25.41 -24.94
C ARG A 71 28.22 -24.25 -24.43
N ARG A 72 29.48 -24.50 -24.09
CA ARG A 72 30.44 -23.47 -23.64
C ARG A 72 31.61 -23.21 -24.61
N LYS A 73 31.55 -23.70 -25.85
CA LYS A 73 32.65 -23.51 -26.83
C LYS A 73 32.40 -22.54 -27.98
N ASP A 74 31.19 -21.98 -28.14
CA ASP A 74 30.86 -21.24 -29.39
C ASP A 74 30.64 -19.73 -29.28
N THR A 75 31.11 -19.04 -28.25
CA THR A 75 31.05 -17.55 -28.23
C THR A 75 32.29 -16.88 -27.63
N ARG A 76 33.44 -17.57 -27.66
CA ARG A 76 34.77 -17.02 -27.34
C ARG A 76 35.58 -16.71 -28.60
N GLU A 77 34.94 -16.14 -29.60
CA GLU A 77 35.59 -15.39 -30.67
C GLU A 77 34.70 -14.17 -30.96
N PHE A 78 35.30 -13.04 -31.33
CA PHE A 78 34.70 -11.69 -31.44
C PHE A 78 34.69 -10.81 -30.18
N PHE A 79 35.83 -10.71 -29.48
CA PHE A 79 36.19 -9.46 -28.81
C PHE A 79 37.72 -9.31 -28.78
N THR A 80 38.30 -8.72 -29.82
CA THR A 80 39.57 -7.97 -29.75
C THR A 80 39.67 -6.94 -30.88
N ALA A 81 40.03 -5.70 -30.48
CA ALA A 81 40.33 -4.49 -31.28
C ALA A 81 39.12 -3.89 -32.03
N GLU A 82 38.73 -2.62 -31.90
CA GLU A 82 39.38 -1.31 -31.99
C GLU A 82 38.34 -0.27 -31.49
N ASN A 83 38.55 0.99 -31.13
CA ASN A 83 39.67 1.91 -31.03
C ASN A 83 39.19 3.06 -30.11
N ALA A 84 40.12 3.70 -29.43
CA ALA A 84 39.91 4.96 -28.75
C ALA A 84 39.50 6.07 -29.73
N LYS A 85 38.55 6.93 -29.35
CA LYS A 85 38.53 8.35 -29.75
C LYS A 85 37.61 9.20 -28.87
N SER A 86 38.28 10.21 -28.27
CA SER A 86 37.86 11.58 -27.99
C SER A 86 36.56 11.88 -27.22
N VAL A 87 36.77 12.33 -25.98
CA VAL A 87 36.35 13.64 -25.42
C VAL A 87 35.65 14.58 -26.43
N GLU A 88 34.36 14.38 -26.71
CA GLU A 88 33.44 15.43 -27.22
C GLU A 88 31.96 14.97 -27.28
N GLU A 89 31.45 14.25 -26.27
CA GLU A 89 30.02 13.87 -26.21
C GLU A 89 29.41 14.07 -24.82
N LYS A 90 29.59 15.27 -24.26
CA LYS A 90 28.96 15.68 -22.99
C LYS A 90 28.03 16.90 -23.09
N GLN A 91 27.56 17.27 -24.29
CA GLN A 91 26.69 18.45 -24.45
C GLN A 91 25.41 18.29 -25.29
N ASN A 92 25.01 17.09 -25.75
CA ASN A 92 23.78 16.93 -26.55
C ASN A 92 22.83 15.82 -26.05
N LEU A 93 22.40 15.90 -24.80
CA LEU A 93 21.30 15.06 -24.26
C LEU A 93 20.00 15.84 -23.96
N SER A 94 19.90 17.12 -24.40
CA SER A 94 18.74 17.98 -24.11
C SER A 94 17.82 18.27 -25.30
N ALA A 95 17.99 17.60 -26.44
CA ALA A 95 17.19 17.87 -27.63
C ALA A 95 16.75 16.57 -28.32
N ASN A 96 15.82 15.85 -27.70
CA ASN A 96 14.99 14.83 -28.37
C ASN A 96 13.74 14.54 -27.51
N PHE A 97 12.95 15.58 -27.25
CA PHE A 97 11.59 15.43 -26.74
C PHE A 97 10.60 16.10 -27.69
N ALA A 98 9.75 15.25 -28.29
CA ALA A 98 8.60 15.47 -29.18
C ALA A 98 8.91 15.50 -30.70
N PRO A 99 8.15 14.72 -31.52
CA PRO A 99 6.77 14.32 -31.30
C PRO A 99 6.56 12.79 -31.31
N LEU A 100 6.30 12.20 -30.15
CA LEU A 100 5.49 10.97 -30.03
C LEU A 100 4.25 11.33 -29.19
N ARG A 101 3.33 12.05 -29.82
CA ARG A 101 1.94 12.15 -29.34
C ARG A 101 1.16 10.97 -29.88
N GLU A 102 1.46 9.78 -29.37
CA GLU A 102 0.52 8.67 -29.38
C GLU A 102 0.02 8.47 -27.95
N ASN A 103 -1.31 8.47 -27.79
CA ASN A 103 -1.95 8.45 -26.49
C ASN A 103 -1.72 7.10 -25.80
N PHE A 104 -0.88 7.10 -24.76
CA PHE A 104 -0.58 5.97 -23.86
C PHE A 104 -1.80 5.21 -23.33
N PHE A 105 -2.98 5.81 -23.35
CA PHE A 105 -4.24 5.25 -22.82
C PHE A 105 -5.32 4.94 -23.86
N GLN A 106 -5.07 5.13 -25.17
CA GLN A 106 -6.12 4.92 -26.18
C GLN A 106 -6.53 3.46 -26.41
N THR A 107 -5.78 2.49 -25.88
CA THR A 107 -5.95 1.07 -26.24
C THR A 107 -6.38 0.16 -25.09
N ILE A 108 -6.90 0.70 -23.98
CA ILE A 108 -7.48 -0.15 -22.92
C ILE A 108 -9.00 -0.20 -23.11
N SER A 109 -9.47 -1.13 -23.95
CA SER A 109 -10.89 -1.49 -24.02
C SER A 109 -11.23 -2.44 -22.86
N TYR A 110 -12.19 -2.05 -22.03
CA TYR A 110 -12.68 -2.87 -20.93
C TYR A 110 -13.87 -3.72 -21.39
N THR A 111 -13.82 -5.01 -21.09
CA THR A 111 -15.02 -5.86 -21.05
C THR A 111 -15.88 -5.44 -19.85
N PRO A 112 -17.19 -5.18 -20.03
CA PRO A 112 -18.11 -4.98 -18.92
C PRO A 112 -18.15 -6.26 -18.06
N PHE A 113 -18.47 -6.11 -16.77
CA PHE A 113 -18.78 -7.24 -15.91
C PHE A 113 -19.82 -8.16 -16.60
N PRO A 114 -19.70 -9.49 -16.46
CA PRO A 114 -20.72 -10.40 -16.96
C PRO A 114 -22.09 -9.99 -16.40
N ALA A 115 -23.02 -9.70 -17.29
CA ALA A 115 -24.40 -9.36 -16.94
C ALA A 115 -25.03 -10.56 -16.21
N GLY A 116 -25.38 -10.39 -14.94
CA GLY A 116 -26.02 -11.47 -14.16
C GLY A 116 -25.89 -11.42 -12.65
N TYR A 117 -25.02 -10.57 -12.07
CA TYR A 117 -24.94 -10.38 -10.62
C TYR A 117 -25.23 -8.91 -10.28
N GLN A 118 -26.39 -8.61 -9.68
CA GLN A 118 -26.59 -7.35 -8.99
C GLN A 118 -25.75 -7.36 -7.72
N THR A 119 -24.58 -6.74 -7.74
CA THR A 119 -23.83 -6.42 -6.53
C THR A 119 -24.34 -5.09 -5.95
N ASN A 120 -24.44 -4.98 -4.62
CA ASN A 120 -24.66 -3.71 -3.91
C ASN A 120 -23.39 -2.81 -3.93
N GLU A 121 -22.52 -2.96 -4.93
CA GLU A 121 -21.27 -2.22 -5.02
C GLU A 121 -21.55 -0.74 -5.29
N ILE A 122 -20.89 0.12 -4.51
CA ILE A 122 -20.99 1.56 -4.67
C ILE A 122 -19.91 1.98 -5.66
N THR A 123 -20.31 2.71 -6.70
CA THR A 123 -19.39 3.24 -7.69
C THR A 123 -19.52 4.75 -7.80
N GLY A 124 -18.43 5.42 -8.14
CA GLY A 124 -18.44 6.85 -8.41
C GLY A 124 -17.22 7.29 -9.21
N GLU A 125 -17.26 8.53 -9.67
CA GLU A 125 -16.25 9.12 -10.54
C GLU A 125 -15.64 10.38 -9.91
N VAL A 126 -14.33 10.55 -10.01
CA VAL A 126 -13.63 11.76 -9.57
C VAL A 126 -12.82 12.32 -10.73
N GLU A 127 -13.05 13.59 -11.07
CA GLU A 127 -12.26 14.27 -12.10
C GLU A 127 -11.12 15.10 -11.50
N LYS A 128 -11.42 15.80 -10.41
CA LYS A 128 -10.50 16.68 -9.68
C LYS A 128 -10.85 16.67 -8.20
N ILE A 129 -9.86 16.95 -7.36
CA ILE A 129 -10.05 17.11 -5.92
C ILE A 129 -10.13 18.60 -5.61
N ASN A 130 -11.29 19.06 -5.13
CA ASN A 130 -11.41 20.35 -4.48
C ASN A 130 -11.58 20.08 -2.98
N TYR A 131 -10.57 20.45 -2.19
CA TYR A 131 -10.58 20.20 -0.76
C TYR A 131 -9.73 21.23 -0.03
N LYS A 132 -10.19 21.70 1.14
CA LYS A 132 -9.53 22.72 1.96
C LYS A 132 -9.16 22.13 3.32
N GLN A 133 -7.87 22.05 3.61
CA GLN A 133 -7.35 21.44 4.84
C GLN A 133 -7.18 22.47 5.95
N PHE A 134 -7.40 22.05 7.20
CA PHE A 134 -7.25 22.87 8.41
C PHE A 134 -6.50 22.14 9.53
N ALA A 135 -6.45 20.81 9.48
CA ALA A 135 -5.85 19.98 10.52
C ALA A 135 -4.37 19.63 10.29
N ASN A 136 -3.67 20.33 9.39
CA ASN A 136 -2.26 20.04 9.07
C ASN A 136 -1.30 20.32 10.23
N ASP A 137 -0.21 19.55 10.29
CA ASP A 137 0.92 19.82 11.16
C ASP A 137 1.93 20.79 10.55
N ASN A 138 2.69 21.45 11.42
CA ASN A 138 3.85 22.22 11.00
C ASN A 138 4.99 21.27 10.61
N LEU A 139 5.38 21.30 9.35
CA LEU A 139 6.45 20.47 8.81
C LEU A 139 7.82 21.05 9.15
N ARG A 140 8.73 20.20 9.63
CA ARG A 140 10.14 20.58 9.83
C ARG A 140 10.82 20.77 8.49
N GLU A 141 11.68 21.79 8.39
CA GLU A 141 12.48 22.03 7.20
C GLU A 141 13.86 21.37 7.31
N SER A 142 14.30 20.79 6.20
CA SER A 142 15.64 20.25 5.98
C SER A 142 16.24 20.85 4.72
N LYS A 143 17.57 20.99 4.69
CA LYS A 143 18.32 21.35 3.48
C LYS A 143 18.71 20.09 2.70
N LEU A 144 18.73 20.18 1.37
CA LEU A 144 19.17 19.10 0.49
C LEU A 144 20.66 18.80 0.65
N GLU A 145 21.46 19.82 0.93
CA GLU A 145 22.87 19.68 1.27
C GLU A 145 23.01 18.82 2.55
N ASN A 146 23.77 17.73 2.46
CA ASN A 146 23.96 16.76 3.55
C ASN A 146 22.66 16.09 4.04
N PHE A 147 21.64 16.01 3.19
CA PHE A 147 20.38 15.36 3.52
C PHE A 147 20.55 13.84 3.70
N ASP A 148 19.89 13.30 4.73
CA ASP A 148 19.78 11.86 4.97
C ASP A 148 18.30 11.48 5.17
N ILE A 149 17.74 10.79 4.18
CA ILE A 149 16.35 10.35 4.20
C ILE A 149 16.03 9.46 5.39
N ASN A 150 16.99 8.71 5.92
CA ASN A 150 16.77 7.77 7.01
C ASN A 150 16.64 8.49 8.36
N LYS A 151 17.20 9.69 8.49
CA LYS A 151 17.08 10.57 9.67
C LYS A 151 15.87 11.51 9.62
N ALA A 152 15.25 11.67 8.46
CA ALA A 152 14.11 12.55 8.27
C ALA A 152 12.83 12.06 9.01
N THR A 153 11.93 12.99 9.32
CA THR A 153 10.57 12.68 9.82
C THR A 153 9.69 12.08 8.71
N GLY A 154 8.52 11.57 9.08
CA GLY A 154 7.58 10.99 8.11
C GLY A 154 7.05 12.00 7.08
N ALA A 155 6.91 13.26 7.46
CA ALA A 155 6.63 14.38 6.57
C ALA A 155 7.55 15.56 6.92
N PHE A 156 8.02 16.29 5.91
CA PHE A 156 8.96 17.41 6.08
C PHE A 156 8.97 18.32 4.84
N LEU A 157 9.55 19.51 5.00
CA LEU A 157 9.90 20.41 3.91
C LEU A 157 11.37 20.22 3.55
N LEU A 158 11.68 20.19 2.26
CA LEU A 158 13.04 20.09 1.75
C LEU A 158 13.34 21.27 0.84
N THR A 159 14.46 21.95 1.06
CA THR A 159 14.90 23.06 0.21
C THR A 159 16.27 22.79 -0.41
N ASN A 160 16.43 23.20 -1.67
CA ASN A 160 17.73 23.29 -2.35
C ASN A 160 18.33 24.71 -2.28
N GLY A 161 17.77 25.59 -1.44
CA GLY A 161 18.14 27.01 -1.32
C GLY A 161 17.45 27.94 -2.32
N ARG A 162 16.80 27.42 -3.37
CA ARG A 162 16.06 28.21 -4.37
C ARG A 162 14.56 28.00 -4.30
N GLU A 163 14.16 26.75 -4.14
CA GLU A 163 12.77 26.35 -4.02
C GLU A 163 12.60 25.35 -2.87
N GLN A 164 11.36 25.13 -2.47
CA GLN A 164 10.99 24.22 -1.40
C GLN A 164 9.94 23.24 -1.89
N ILE A 165 10.09 21.98 -1.52
CA ILE A 165 9.14 20.91 -1.78
C ILE A 165 8.68 20.30 -0.46
N ALA A 166 7.46 19.77 -0.43
CA ALA A 166 6.95 19.01 0.71
C ALA A 166 7.09 17.51 0.42
N VAL A 167 7.65 16.76 1.36
CA VAL A 167 8.03 15.35 1.17
C VAL A 167 7.35 14.50 2.23
N SER A 168 6.67 13.45 1.79
CA SER A 168 6.14 12.37 2.62
C SER A 168 6.98 11.10 2.41
N ARG A 169 7.59 10.58 3.47
CA ARG A 169 8.41 9.36 3.46
C ARG A 169 7.57 8.17 3.92
N TRP A 170 7.42 7.16 3.09
CA TRP A 170 6.64 5.96 3.43
C TRP A 170 7.56 4.86 3.97
N ILE A 171 7.06 4.09 4.93
CA ILE A 171 7.79 2.94 5.51
C ILE A 171 7.49 1.65 4.73
N SER A 172 6.24 1.47 4.32
CA SER A 172 5.80 0.33 3.49
C SER A 172 5.07 0.89 2.27
N PRO A 173 5.08 0.19 1.12
CA PRO A 173 4.16 0.52 0.03
C PRO A 173 2.68 0.33 0.39
N LYS A 174 2.36 -0.38 1.47
CA LYS A 174 0.98 -0.65 1.88
C LYS A 174 0.34 0.56 2.57
N ARG A 175 -0.74 1.06 1.96
CA ARG A 175 -1.50 2.25 2.35
C ARG A 175 -2.09 2.21 3.77
N THR A 176 -2.28 1.02 4.34
CA THR A 176 -2.88 0.82 5.67
C THR A 176 -1.87 0.58 6.78
N ARG A 177 -0.56 0.72 6.52
CA ARG A 177 0.50 0.50 7.52
C ARG A 177 1.32 1.77 7.73
N SER A 178 1.50 2.15 8.99
CA SER A 178 2.34 3.29 9.40
C SER A 178 1.89 4.66 8.85
N TYR A 179 0.59 4.89 8.72
CA TYR A 179 0.00 6.20 8.42
C TYR A 179 0.56 6.92 7.17
N PRO A 180 0.65 6.27 6.00
CA PRO A 180 1.19 6.90 4.81
C PRO A 180 0.28 8.03 4.28
N TYR A 181 -1.04 7.88 4.41
CA TYR A 181 -1.99 8.92 3.99
C TYR A 181 -1.98 10.15 4.89
N GLU A 182 -1.75 9.99 6.19
CA GLU A 182 -1.55 11.15 7.08
C GLU A 182 -0.32 11.98 6.64
N ARG A 183 0.80 11.33 6.32
CA ARG A 183 1.99 12.03 5.83
C ARG A 183 1.74 12.75 4.52
N VAL A 184 0.98 12.13 3.62
CA VAL A 184 0.54 12.78 2.37
C VAL A 184 -0.35 13.98 2.72
N TYR A 185 -1.36 13.80 3.56
CA TYR A 185 -2.28 14.85 4.00
C TYR A 185 -1.50 16.07 4.50
N ASP A 186 -0.53 15.90 5.39
CA ASP A 186 0.25 17.03 5.91
C ASP A 186 1.08 17.77 4.86
N THR A 187 1.47 17.10 3.76
CA THR A 187 2.20 17.75 2.67
C THR A 187 1.30 18.43 1.63
N LEU A 188 0.01 18.06 1.54
CA LEU A 188 -0.89 18.54 0.47
C LEU A 188 -1.16 20.05 0.51
N VAL A 189 -1.08 20.66 1.71
CA VAL A 189 -1.24 22.11 1.91
C VAL A 189 -0.13 22.93 1.26
N HIS A 190 1.01 22.30 0.96
CA HIS A 190 2.12 22.96 0.29
C HIS A 190 1.74 23.40 -1.12
N LYS A 191 2.07 24.65 -1.45
CA LYS A 191 1.74 25.26 -2.75
C LYS A 191 2.70 24.82 -3.86
N GLY A 192 3.92 24.42 -3.50
CA GLY A 192 4.93 23.93 -4.43
C GLY A 192 4.78 22.45 -4.75
N LYS A 193 5.86 21.83 -5.23
CA LYS A 193 5.87 20.40 -5.53
C LYS A 193 5.71 19.57 -4.26
N LYS A 194 4.92 18.51 -4.37
CA LYS A 194 4.64 17.55 -3.31
C LYS A 194 5.18 16.20 -3.74
N VAL A 195 5.89 15.53 -2.85
CA VAL A 195 6.61 14.29 -3.14
C VAL A 195 6.24 13.21 -2.14
N ALA A 196 6.06 11.99 -2.62
CA ALA A 196 5.96 10.78 -1.80
C ALA A 196 7.11 9.83 -2.16
N ILE A 197 7.97 9.53 -1.21
CA ILE A 197 9.04 8.52 -1.37
C ILE A 197 8.49 7.20 -0.87
N ILE A 198 8.38 6.22 -1.77
CA ILE A 198 7.70 4.94 -1.49
C ILE A 198 8.60 3.76 -1.85
N PRO A 199 8.98 2.90 -0.89
CA PRO A 199 9.69 1.66 -1.22
C PRO A 199 8.79 0.76 -2.05
N VAL A 200 9.32 0.22 -3.16
CA VAL A 200 8.55 -0.67 -4.06
C VAL A 200 8.22 -2.02 -3.42
N VAL A 201 9.03 -2.43 -2.43
CA VAL A 201 8.88 -3.66 -1.66
C VAL A 201 9.29 -3.40 -0.21
N LYS A 202 8.50 -3.92 0.73
CA LYS A 202 8.92 -4.08 2.13
C LYS A 202 8.82 -5.55 2.51
N ASP A 203 9.95 -6.23 2.68
CA ASP A 203 10.02 -7.61 3.17
C ASP A 203 10.54 -7.61 4.61
N GLU A 204 9.80 -8.18 5.55
CA GLU A 204 10.16 -8.25 6.97
C GLU A 204 10.83 -9.57 7.36
N GLY A 205 11.09 -10.48 6.41
CA GLY A 205 11.58 -11.83 6.67
C GLY A 205 10.49 -12.89 6.65
N LEU A 206 10.84 -14.17 6.64
CA LEU A 206 9.88 -15.30 6.53
C LEU A 206 8.76 -15.27 7.58
N GLY A 207 9.04 -14.76 8.78
CA GLY A 207 8.05 -14.63 9.84
C GLY A 207 7.24 -13.33 9.79
N GLY A 208 7.54 -12.43 8.85
CA GLY A 208 7.01 -11.08 8.77
C GLY A 208 6.13 -10.84 7.55
N ASP A 209 5.67 -9.60 7.39
CA ASP A 209 4.89 -9.20 6.22
C ASP A 209 5.78 -8.97 4.99
N ARG A 210 5.18 -9.14 3.81
CA ARG A 210 5.78 -8.78 2.53
C ARG A 210 4.81 -7.94 1.70
N ASP A 211 5.10 -6.66 1.62
CA ASP A 211 4.26 -5.66 0.94
C ASP A 211 4.89 -5.22 -0.39
N PHE A 212 4.04 -4.94 -1.38
CA PHE A 212 4.44 -4.48 -2.71
C PHE A 212 3.69 -3.21 -3.10
N LEU A 213 4.35 -2.34 -3.87
CA LEU A 213 3.70 -1.18 -4.49
C LEU A 213 2.66 -1.62 -5.51
N GLN A 214 1.51 -0.95 -5.49
CA GLN A 214 0.43 -1.15 -6.44
C GLN A 214 0.21 0.12 -7.28
N TRP A 215 -0.15 -0.06 -8.55
CA TRP A 215 -0.47 1.05 -9.47
C TRP A 215 -1.50 2.02 -8.89
N ASP A 216 -2.54 1.52 -8.23
CA ASP A 216 -3.63 2.35 -7.71
C ASP A 216 -3.11 3.39 -6.69
N THR A 217 -2.00 3.10 -6.01
CA THR A 217 -1.31 4.07 -5.13
C THR A 217 -0.69 5.20 -5.94
N VAL A 218 0.07 4.87 -6.99
CA VAL A 218 0.71 5.86 -7.88
C VAL A 218 -0.36 6.71 -8.58
N SER A 219 -1.42 6.08 -9.06
CA SER A 219 -2.53 6.76 -9.72
C SER A 219 -3.29 7.70 -8.77
N LEU A 220 -3.48 7.31 -7.51
CA LEU A 220 -4.11 8.16 -6.49
C LEU A 220 -3.23 9.38 -6.19
N LEU A 221 -1.92 9.19 -6.05
CA LEU A 221 -1.01 10.30 -5.80
C LEU A 221 -0.91 11.26 -6.99
N SER A 222 -1.00 10.76 -8.23
CA SER A 222 -1.18 11.63 -9.40
C SER A 222 -2.45 12.48 -9.33
N LEU A 223 -3.58 11.91 -8.87
CA LEU A 223 -4.85 12.64 -8.72
C LEU A 223 -4.76 13.74 -7.66
N LEU A 224 -3.96 13.52 -6.62
CA LEU A 224 -3.70 14.49 -5.54
C LEU A 224 -2.56 15.46 -5.86
N ASP A 225 -2.03 15.45 -7.09
CA ASP A 225 -0.90 16.26 -7.54
C ASP A 225 0.38 16.03 -6.69
N VAL A 226 0.68 14.76 -6.42
CA VAL A 226 1.86 14.31 -5.67
C VAL A 226 2.76 13.45 -6.57
N GLN A 227 4.03 13.85 -6.67
CA GLN A 227 5.09 13.13 -7.38
C GLN A 227 5.58 11.94 -6.54
N VAL A 228 5.63 10.76 -7.13
CA VAL A 228 6.09 9.54 -6.47
C VAL A 228 7.56 9.34 -6.82
N ILE A 229 8.41 9.13 -5.81
CA ILE A 229 9.75 8.57 -6.01
C ILE A 229 9.66 7.11 -5.60
N THR A 230 9.80 6.20 -6.56
CA THR A 230 9.92 4.77 -6.27
C THR A 230 11.28 4.49 -5.66
N ALA A 231 11.33 3.76 -4.55
CA ALA A 231 12.54 3.56 -3.76
C ALA A 231 12.77 2.08 -3.41
N TYR A 232 13.93 1.77 -2.83
CA TYR A 232 14.23 0.45 -2.28
C TYR A 232 15.04 0.58 -0.99
N TYR A 233 14.89 -0.43 -0.13
CA TYR A 233 15.72 -0.60 1.06
C TYR A 233 17.06 -1.23 0.65
N SER A 234 18.17 -0.69 1.16
CA SER A 234 19.53 -1.17 0.90
C SER A 234 20.17 -1.84 2.12
N GLU A 235 19.70 -1.52 3.33
CA GLU A 235 20.19 -2.07 4.59
C GLU A 235 19.03 -2.47 5.49
N ALA A 236 19.29 -3.39 6.42
CA ALA A 236 18.41 -3.72 7.54
C ALA A 236 19.20 -4.31 8.71
N GLU A 237 18.54 -4.45 9.84
CA GLU A 237 19.07 -5.13 11.02
C GLU A 237 18.31 -6.42 11.29
N LYS A 238 18.99 -7.42 11.87
CA LYS A 238 18.30 -8.63 12.35
C LYS A 238 17.37 -8.26 13.50
N ASN A 239 16.14 -8.78 13.48
CA ASN A 239 15.22 -8.54 14.59
C ASN A 239 15.65 -9.34 15.82
N ALA A 240 16.02 -8.63 16.90
CA ALA A 240 16.50 -9.23 18.14
C ALA A 240 15.49 -10.16 18.83
N LYS A 241 14.19 -9.99 18.58
CA LYS A 241 13.11 -10.76 19.23
C LYS A 241 12.54 -11.85 18.33
N ARG A 242 12.74 -11.77 17.02
CA ARG A 242 12.15 -12.68 16.02
C ARG A 242 13.22 -13.04 15.01
N ALA A 243 13.86 -14.19 15.19
CA ALA A 243 15.03 -14.59 14.42
C ALA A 243 14.76 -14.79 12.92
N ASP A 244 13.50 -14.96 12.54
CA ASP A 244 12.99 -15.07 11.18
C ASP A 244 12.51 -13.73 10.58
N GLN A 245 12.86 -12.61 11.22
CA GLN A 245 12.52 -11.27 10.77
C GLN A 245 13.71 -10.29 10.74
N ILE A 246 13.58 -9.27 9.90
CA ILE A 246 14.45 -8.09 9.87
C ILE A 246 13.68 -6.83 10.29
N THR A 247 14.41 -5.83 10.76
CA THR A 247 13.89 -4.54 11.23
C THR A 247 14.81 -3.39 10.81
N ALA A 248 14.48 -2.15 11.18
CA ALA A 248 15.32 -0.97 10.97
C ALA A 248 15.84 -0.81 9.53
N GLN A 249 14.99 -1.14 8.55
CA GLN A 249 15.35 -1.08 7.14
C GLN A 249 15.63 0.38 6.72
N LYS A 250 16.70 0.61 5.95
CA LYS A 250 17.12 1.94 5.48
C LYS A 250 17.08 2.06 3.97
N LEU A 251 16.52 3.16 3.49
CA LEU A 251 16.48 3.50 2.07
C LEU A 251 17.87 3.91 1.62
N ASP A 252 18.19 3.62 0.35
CA ASP A 252 19.42 4.08 -0.28
C ASP A 252 19.42 5.62 -0.39
N ASN A 253 20.17 6.29 0.49
CA ASN A 253 20.15 7.75 0.58
C ASN A 253 20.71 8.44 -0.67
N ASN A 254 21.71 7.84 -1.31
CA ASN A 254 22.34 8.40 -2.51
C ASN A 254 21.34 8.36 -3.67
N TYR A 255 20.67 7.23 -3.84
CA TYR A 255 19.60 7.09 -4.83
C TYR A 255 18.48 8.10 -4.58
N ILE A 256 17.99 8.21 -3.34
CA ILE A 256 16.91 9.15 -3.00
C ILE A 256 17.33 10.61 -3.25
N THR A 257 18.53 11.00 -2.85
CA THR A 257 19.03 12.37 -3.03
C THR A 257 19.17 12.72 -4.51
N ALA A 258 19.59 11.77 -5.36
CA ALA A 258 19.60 11.95 -6.80
C ALA A 258 18.18 12.15 -7.37
N ARG A 259 17.22 11.29 -6.98
CA ARG A 259 15.81 11.41 -7.39
C ARG A 259 15.19 12.75 -6.96
N LEU A 260 15.48 13.21 -5.74
CA LEU A 260 15.00 14.50 -5.23
C LEU A 260 15.56 15.69 -6.04
N ASN A 261 16.84 15.64 -6.43
CA ASN A 261 17.43 16.64 -7.32
C ASN A 261 16.73 16.69 -8.68
N GLU A 262 16.40 15.53 -9.25
CA GLU A 262 15.63 15.46 -10.49
C GLU A 262 14.23 16.08 -10.33
N VAL A 263 13.56 15.82 -9.22
CA VAL A 263 12.26 16.44 -8.89
C VAL A 263 12.37 17.97 -8.85
N PHE A 264 13.39 18.54 -8.20
CA PHE A 264 13.61 19.99 -8.20
C PHE A 264 13.74 20.55 -9.62
N ASN A 265 14.45 19.86 -10.51
CA ASN A 265 14.65 20.30 -11.88
C ASN A 265 13.44 20.05 -12.81
N PHE A 266 12.56 19.11 -12.46
CA PHE A 266 11.41 18.74 -13.29
C PHE A 266 10.38 19.88 -13.42
N LYS A 267 9.89 20.13 -14.63
CA LYS A 267 8.93 21.22 -14.93
C LYS A 267 7.53 20.75 -15.30
N GLY A 268 7.30 19.44 -15.40
CA GLY A 268 5.99 18.87 -15.71
C GLY A 268 5.09 18.70 -14.48
N SER A 269 3.89 18.20 -14.74
CA SER A 269 2.89 17.83 -13.73
C SER A 269 3.28 16.56 -12.94
N ALA A 270 2.70 16.37 -11.75
CA ALA A 270 2.87 15.14 -10.98
C ALA A 270 2.50 13.89 -11.79
N ARG A 271 1.47 13.97 -12.63
CA ARG A 271 1.09 12.89 -13.56
C ARG A 271 2.23 12.51 -14.50
N GLN A 272 2.84 13.48 -15.19
CA GLN A 272 3.92 13.21 -16.14
C GLN A 272 5.14 12.61 -15.45
N TRP A 273 5.47 13.10 -14.24
CA TRP A 273 6.52 12.51 -13.41
C TRP A 273 6.19 11.04 -13.07
N ASN A 274 4.99 10.77 -12.55
CA ASN A 274 4.57 9.45 -12.12
C ASN A 274 4.48 8.43 -13.29
N GLU A 275 4.10 8.90 -14.48
CA GLU A 275 4.16 8.12 -15.71
C GLU A 275 5.60 7.73 -16.07
N SER A 276 6.56 8.65 -15.91
CA SER A 276 7.99 8.37 -16.11
C SER A 276 8.55 7.40 -15.06
N GLU A 277 8.15 7.54 -13.80
CA GLU A 277 8.52 6.65 -12.70
C GLU A 277 8.04 5.21 -12.93
N THR A 278 6.86 5.05 -13.53
CA THR A 278 6.33 3.72 -13.83
C THR A 278 7.12 3.01 -14.93
N LYS A 279 7.71 3.76 -15.88
CA LYS A 279 8.57 3.19 -16.93
C LYS A 279 9.89 2.64 -16.36
N GLN A 280 10.40 3.23 -15.28
CA GLN A 280 11.63 2.76 -14.62
C GLN A 280 11.36 1.74 -13.50
N LEU A 281 10.10 1.41 -13.20
CA LEU A 281 9.72 0.56 -12.07
C LEU A 281 10.43 -0.81 -12.08
N LYS A 282 10.57 -1.43 -13.27
CA LYS A 282 11.31 -2.69 -13.42
C LYS A 282 12.73 -2.59 -12.87
N SER A 283 13.47 -1.54 -13.23
CA SER A 283 14.84 -1.34 -12.78
C SER A 283 14.94 -1.15 -11.26
N VAL A 284 13.96 -0.46 -10.65
CA VAL A 284 13.91 -0.25 -9.20
C VAL A 284 13.57 -1.55 -8.47
N LEU A 285 12.67 -2.37 -9.01
CA LEU A 285 12.36 -3.69 -8.48
C LEU A 285 13.54 -4.66 -8.57
N GLU A 286 14.31 -4.60 -9.66
CA GLU A 286 15.55 -5.38 -9.81
C GLU A 286 16.59 -4.97 -8.77
N LYS A 287 16.77 -3.66 -8.52
CA LYS A 287 17.61 -3.16 -7.42
C LYS A 287 17.12 -3.65 -6.06
N ALA A 288 15.81 -3.57 -5.80
CA ALA A 288 15.22 -4.07 -4.56
C ALA A 288 15.48 -5.58 -4.36
N LYS A 289 15.34 -6.39 -5.42
CA LYS A 289 15.63 -7.82 -5.39
C LYS A 289 17.08 -8.11 -5.02
N LEU A 290 18.02 -7.40 -5.64
CA LEU A 290 19.44 -7.53 -5.31
C LEU A 290 19.71 -7.09 -3.87
N ALA A 291 19.15 -5.96 -3.45
CA ALA A 291 19.34 -5.44 -2.09
C ALA A 291 18.82 -6.40 -1.02
N TYR A 292 17.64 -7.00 -1.19
CA TYR A 292 17.14 -7.99 -0.22
C TYR A 292 17.98 -9.27 -0.17
N ARG A 293 18.63 -9.67 -1.27
CA ARG A 293 19.60 -10.78 -1.25
C ARG A 293 20.82 -10.44 -0.41
N GLU A 294 21.33 -9.21 -0.51
CA GLU A 294 22.46 -8.77 0.34
C GLU A 294 22.02 -8.59 1.79
N ILE A 295 20.87 -7.97 2.06
CA ILE A 295 20.30 -7.86 3.42
C ILE A 295 20.14 -9.23 4.08
N SER A 296 19.66 -10.24 3.35
CA SER A 296 19.53 -11.62 3.83
C SER A 296 20.88 -12.19 4.29
N LYS A 297 21.94 -11.97 3.52
CA LYS A 297 23.31 -12.40 3.84
C LYS A 297 23.85 -11.65 5.06
N ASP A 298 23.78 -10.33 5.04
CA ASP A 298 24.34 -9.45 6.08
C ASP A 298 23.68 -9.68 7.43
N THR A 299 22.35 -9.82 7.44
CA THR A 299 21.57 -10.06 8.66
C THR A 299 21.51 -11.53 9.06
N LYS A 300 22.00 -12.46 8.21
CA LYS A 300 21.89 -13.91 8.40
C LYS A 300 20.46 -14.32 8.75
N THR A 301 19.49 -13.81 7.97
CA THR A 301 18.05 -14.01 8.20
C THR A 301 17.40 -14.41 6.89
N TYR A 302 16.67 -15.53 6.91
CA TYR A 302 15.93 -15.98 5.74
C TYR A 302 14.76 -15.04 5.45
N LEU A 303 14.74 -14.51 4.23
CA LEU A 303 13.63 -13.73 3.69
C LEU A 303 12.71 -14.60 2.84
N HIS A 304 11.58 -14.04 2.42
CA HIS A 304 10.72 -14.73 1.47
C HIS A 304 11.46 -15.02 0.17
N ASN A 305 11.01 -16.04 -0.56
CA ASN A 305 11.60 -16.38 -1.84
C ASN A 305 11.38 -15.30 -2.91
N ASP A 306 12.22 -15.35 -3.94
CA ASP A 306 12.21 -14.37 -5.02
C ASP A 306 11.03 -14.50 -5.98
N ASP A 307 10.22 -15.56 -5.90
CA ASP A 307 9.23 -15.92 -6.93
C ASP A 307 8.22 -14.80 -7.16
N ALA A 308 7.54 -14.34 -6.11
CA ALA A 308 6.54 -13.28 -6.24
C ALA A 308 7.14 -11.91 -6.64
N LEU A 309 8.42 -11.66 -6.33
CA LEU A 309 9.11 -10.44 -6.75
C LEU A 309 9.54 -10.55 -8.22
N SER A 310 9.96 -11.73 -8.65
CA SER A 310 10.29 -12.02 -10.05
C SER A 310 9.06 -11.95 -10.93
N GLU A 311 7.92 -12.47 -10.45
CA GLU A 311 6.63 -12.32 -11.11
C GLU A 311 6.27 -10.82 -11.26
N LEU A 312 6.41 -10.03 -10.19
CA LEU A 312 6.16 -8.59 -10.24
C LEU A 312 7.09 -7.86 -11.23
N ILE A 313 8.37 -8.22 -11.27
CA ILE A 313 9.34 -7.67 -12.25
C ILE A 313 8.88 -7.95 -13.69
N ASN A 314 8.36 -9.15 -13.97
CA ASN A 314 7.82 -9.48 -15.29
C ASN A 314 6.59 -8.63 -15.65
N TYR A 315 5.71 -8.37 -14.66
CA TYR A 315 4.58 -7.46 -14.87
C TYR A 315 5.00 -5.99 -14.96
N ALA A 316 6.17 -5.61 -14.45
CA ALA A 316 6.71 -4.26 -14.56
C ALA A 316 7.43 -3.98 -15.90
N GLU A 317 7.48 -4.95 -16.83
CA GLU A 317 8.05 -4.75 -18.17
C GLU A 317 7.39 -3.61 -18.95
N THR A 318 6.07 -3.50 -18.81
CA THR A 318 5.30 -2.39 -19.38
C THR A 318 4.35 -1.85 -18.33
N PRO A 319 4.06 -0.53 -18.34
CA PRO A 319 3.08 0.03 -17.40
C PRO A 319 1.71 -0.65 -17.48
N GLN A 320 1.26 -1.06 -18.67
CA GLN A 320 -0.03 -1.72 -18.87
C GLN A 320 -0.11 -3.06 -18.12
N LYS A 321 0.93 -3.90 -18.23
CA LYS A 321 1.02 -5.17 -17.50
C LYS A 321 0.99 -4.93 -15.97
N PHE A 322 1.69 -3.90 -15.50
CA PHE A 322 1.73 -3.57 -14.07
C PHE A 322 0.38 -3.08 -13.55
N ILE A 323 -0.34 -2.27 -14.34
CA ILE A 323 -1.70 -1.79 -14.05
C ILE A 323 -2.65 -2.98 -13.91
N GLU A 324 -2.67 -3.89 -14.87
CA GLU A 324 -3.55 -5.06 -14.87
C GLU A 324 -3.26 -6.00 -13.69
N PHE A 325 -1.98 -6.26 -13.42
CA PHE A 325 -1.56 -7.04 -12.25
C PHE A 325 -2.01 -6.39 -10.94
N SER A 326 -1.75 -5.08 -10.80
CA SER A 326 -2.08 -4.33 -9.58
C SER A 326 -3.59 -4.31 -9.30
N ARG A 327 -4.42 -4.09 -10.33
CA ARG A 327 -5.88 -4.02 -10.18
C ARG A 327 -6.48 -5.34 -9.67
N ARG A 328 -6.00 -6.48 -10.18
CA ARG A 328 -6.41 -7.80 -9.66
C ARG A 328 -6.11 -7.92 -8.17
N LYS A 329 -4.89 -7.58 -7.75
CA LYS A 329 -4.47 -7.61 -6.34
C LYS A 329 -5.27 -6.65 -5.45
N SER A 330 -5.60 -5.45 -5.94
CA SER A 330 -6.40 -4.47 -5.19
C SER A 330 -7.84 -4.96 -4.99
N GLN A 331 -8.45 -5.57 -6.00
CA GLN A 331 -9.77 -6.17 -5.89
C GLN A 331 -9.79 -7.33 -4.88
N ASP A 332 -8.76 -8.20 -4.92
CA ASP A 332 -8.60 -9.28 -3.94
C ASP A 332 -8.39 -8.75 -2.51
N ALA A 333 -7.68 -7.64 -2.35
CA ALA A 333 -7.48 -6.99 -1.06
C ALA A 333 -8.80 -6.42 -0.50
N GLN A 334 -9.56 -5.70 -1.32
CA GLN A 334 -10.89 -5.18 -0.94
C GLN A 334 -11.86 -6.31 -0.58
N ASN A 335 -11.84 -7.42 -1.33
CA ASN A 335 -12.66 -8.59 -1.03
C ASN A 335 -12.33 -9.20 0.32
N ARG A 336 -11.04 -9.30 0.67
CA ARG A 336 -10.61 -9.80 1.98
C ARG A 336 -11.02 -8.84 3.10
N GLU A 337 -10.76 -7.54 2.94
CA GLU A 337 -11.07 -6.52 3.94
C GLU A 337 -12.58 -6.40 4.21
N TYR A 338 -13.41 -6.50 3.17
CA TYR A 338 -14.87 -6.53 3.30
C TYR A 338 -15.36 -7.67 4.22
N VAL A 339 -14.69 -8.82 4.20
CA VAL A 339 -15.05 -9.99 5.02
C VAL A 339 -14.46 -9.89 6.44
N THR A 340 -13.52 -8.97 6.68
CA THR A 340 -12.81 -8.91 7.96
C THR A 340 -13.48 -7.93 8.92
N GLU A 341 -13.95 -8.43 10.06
CA GLU A 341 -14.32 -7.58 11.21
C GLU A 341 -13.04 -6.98 11.82
N GLN A 342 -13.01 -5.65 11.99
CA GLN A 342 -11.88 -4.93 12.58
C GLN A 342 -12.23 -4.55 14.01
N PRO A 343 -11.62 -5.18 15.04
CA PRO A 343 -11.94 -4.90 16.45
C PRO A 343 -11.62 -3.46 16.90
N LYS A 344 -10.89 -2.70 16.07
CA LYS A 344 -10.54 -1.29 16.29
C LYS A 344 -11.58 -0.33 15.68
N GLU A 345 -12.68 -0.83 15.16
CA GLU A 345 -13.81 -0.05 14.70
C GLU A 345 -15.00 -0.35 15.60
N SER A 346 -15.61 0.68 16.20
CA SER A 346 -16.90 0.56 16.89
C SER A 346 -17.96 0.96 15.87
N LEU A 347 -18.61 -0.05 15.30
CA LEU A 347 -19.63 0.12 14.28
C LEU A 347 -21.03 0.08 14.91
N ALA A 348 -21.94 0.95 14.45
CA ALA A 348 -23.37 0.91 14.81
C ALA A 348 -24.18 0.00 13.87
N THR A 349 -23.64 -0.34 12.69
CA THR A 349 -24.28 -1.23 11.71
C THR A 349 -23.27 -2.13 11.02
N ASP A 350 -23.62 -3.40 10.78
CA ASP A 350 -22.74 -4.39 10.11
C ASP A 350 -22.70 -4.25 8.56
N THR A 351 -22.80 -3.02 8.04
CA THR A 351 -23.03 -2.74 6.62
C THR A 351 -21.79 -2.22 5.90
N LYS A 352 -20.63 -2.85 6.14
CA LYS A 352 -19.41 -2.60 5.36
C LYS A 352 -19.73 -2.63 3.87
N ALA A 353 -19.12 -1.75 3.09
CA ALA A 353 -19.34 -1.72 1.64
C ALA A 353 -18.05 -1.61 0.84
N LYS A 354 -18.12 -2.11 -0.38
CA LYS A 354 -17.11 -1.91 -1.41
C LYS A 354 -17.43 -0.63 -2.16
N VAL A 355 -16.45 0.27 -2.21
CA VAL A 355 -16.52 1.52 -2.97
C VAL A 355 -15.47 1.46 -4.06
N THR A 356 -15.90 1.55 -5.31
CA THR A 356 -15.02 1.59 -6.47
C THR A 356 -15.08 2.97 -7.10
N ILE A 357 -13.96 3.68 -7.04
CA ILE A 357 -13.84 5.03 -7.59
C ILE A 357 -13.05 4.97 -8.89
N ASN A 358 -13.58 5.58 -9.95
CA ASN A 358 -12.85 5.77 -11.20
C ASN A 358 -12.43 7.23 -11.33
N ASN A 359 -11.31 7.50 -12.02
CA ASN A 359 -10.97 8.87 -12.40
C ASN A 359 -10.74 9.01 -13.91
N ALA A 360 -10.74 10.26 -14.39
CA ALA A 360 -10.50 10.59 -15.80
C ALA A 360 -9.08 10.24 -16.31
N LEU A 361 -8.18 9.84 -15.40
CA LEU A 361 -6.80 9.42 -15.66
C LEU A 361 -6.66 7.89 -15.65
N PHE A 362 -7.76 7.15 -15.85
CA PHE A 362 -7.81 5.68 -15.81
C PHE A 362 -7.39 5.08 -14.45
N GLY A 363 -7.40 5.87 -13.39
CA GLY A 363 -7.30 5.41 -12.02
C GLY A 363 -8.56 4.65 -11.62
N ARG A 364 -8.36 3.53 -10.91
CA ARG A 364 -9.45 2.71 -10.36
C ARG A 364 -9.08 2.33 -8.94
N TYR A 365 -9.81 2.86 -7.98
CA TYR A 365 -9.51 2.69 -6.56
C TYR A 365 -10.55 1.79 -5.93
N PHE A 366 -10.11 0.61 -5.51
CA PHE A 366 -10.92 -0.32 -4.74
C PHE A 366 -10.71 0.00 -3.26
N LEU A 367 -11.71 0.66 -2.67
CA LEU A 367 -11.73 1.06 -1.26
C LEU A 367 -12.83 0.31 -0.52
N THR A 368 -12.65 0.21 0.79
CA THR A 368 -13.68 -0.23 1.73
C THR A 368 -14.16 0.98 2.52
N CYS A 369 -15.45 0.96 2.84
CA CYS A 369 -16.09 1.91 3.74
C CYS A 369 -16.61 1.13 4.94
N ASP A 370 -16.30 1.61 6.14
CA ASP A 370 -16.53 0.90 7.40
C ASP A 370 -18.04 0.71 7.65
N GLU A 371 -18.85 1.71 7.34
CA GLU A 371 -20.31 1.62 7.38
C GLU A 371 -20.92 2.27 6.14
N THR A 372 -22.08 1.73 5.75
CA THR A 372 -22.94 2.38 4.77
C THR A 372 -24.40 2.34 5.15
N LYS A 373 -25.12 3.40 4.77
CA LYS A 373 -26.57 3.47 4.96
C LYS A 373 -27.20 3.98 3.68
N ILE A 374 -28.35 3.43 3.31
CA ILE A 374 -29.17 3.95 2.23
C ILE A 374 -30.49 4.41 2.82
N ALA A 375 -30.83 5.68 2.62
CA ALA A 375 -32.11 6.26 3.01
C ALA A 375 -32.50 7.33 1.99
N ASP A 376 -33.77 7.33 1.56
CA ASP A 376 -34.34 8.37 0.68
C ASP A 376 -33.48 8.68 -0.56
N ARG A 377 -33.09 7.63 -1.29
CA ARG A 377 -32.22 7.72 -2.49
C ARG A 377 -30.87 8.43 -2.24
N THR A 378 -30.42 8.44 -1.00
CA THR A 378 -29.12 8.92 -0.57
C THR A 378 -28.33 7.76 0.00
N VAL A 379 -27.12 7.56 -0.51
CA VAL A 379 -26.13 6.67 0.10
C VAL A 379 -25.24 7.47 1.02
N TYR A 380 -25.01 6.94 2.21
CA TYR A 380 -24.14 7.49 3.23
C TYR A 380 -22.88 6.62 3.26
N LEU A 381 -21.73 7.22 2.97
CA LEU A 381 -20.42 6.60 3.19
C LEU A 381 -19.90 7.09 4.53
N ILE A 382 -19.73 6.16 5.47
CA ILE A 382 -19.38 6.45 6.85
C ILE A 382 -18.07 5.72 7.17
N GLU A 383 -17.00 6.48 7.33
CA GLU A 383 -15.73 5.97 7.85
C GLU A 383 -15.75 6.02 9.38
N ALA A 384 -15.12 5.07 10.05
CA ALA A 384 -15.03 5.03 11.51
C ALA A 384 -13.57 5.04 11.97
N LYS A 385 -13.31 5.78 13.05
CA LYS A 385 -12.08 5.70 13.84
C LYS A 385 -12.46 5.65 15.31
N HIS A 386 -11.75 4.84 16.08
CA HIS A 386 -12.12 4.57 17.48
C HIS A 386 -10.93 4.71 18.43
N SER A 387 -11.21 5.13 19.66
CA SER A 387 -10.27 5.09 20.78
C SER A 387 -10.89 4.47 22.03
N GLN A 388 -10.22 3.45 22.58
CA GLN A 388 -10.62 2.82 23.84
C GLN A 388 -10.11 3.60 25.07
N ARG A 389 -8.99 4.32 24.91
CA ARG A 389 -8.23 4.89 26.04
C ARG A 389 -8.31 6.40 26.12
N GLU A 390 -8.36 7.06 24.97
CA GLU A 390 -8.37 8.52 24.85
C GLU A 390 -9.78 9.02 24.49
N LYS A 391 -10.04 10.31 24.70
CA LYS A 391 -11.34 10.96 24.40
C LYS A 391 -11.62 11.12 22.90
N MET A 392 -10.65 10.80 22.05
CA MET A 392 -10.77 10.85 20.60
C MET A 392 -9.76 9.85 19.98
N PRO A 393 -10.02 9.33 18.77
CA PRO A 393 -9.00 8.65 17.97
C PRO A 393 -7.71 9.45 17.81
N ASN A 394 -6.60 8.76 17.54
CA ASN A 394 -5.32 9.42 17.32
C ASN A 394 -5.45 10.41 16.14
N LYS A 395 -4.80 11.58 16.24
CA LYS A 395 -4.81 12.59 15.17
C LYS A 395 -4.40 12.00 13.82
N ASN A 396 -3.46 11.06 13.81
CA ASN A 396 -2.99 10.42 12.60
C ASN A 396 -4.03 9.48 11.99
N ASP A 397 -4.79 8.76 12.82
CA ASP A 397 -5.95 7.96 12.38
C ASP A 397 -7.02 8.86 11.73
N VAL A 398 -7.26 10.04 12.31
CA VAL A 398 -8.23 11.03 11.77
C VAL A 398 -7.77 11.56 10.42
N LYS A 399 -6.52 12.02 10.31
CA LYS A 399 -5.92 12.54 9.06
C LYS A 399 -5.89 11.49 7.95
N ASP A 400 -5.60 10.24 8.29
CA ASP A 400 -5.67 9.11 7.36
C ASP A 400 -7.08 8.95 6.77
N GLY A 401 -8.11 8.99 7.63
CA GLY A 401 -9.51 9.00 7.22
C GLY A 401 -9.89 10.21 6.36
N PHE A 402 -9.28 11.38 6.60
CA PHE A 402 -9.55 12.60 5.83
C PHE A 402 -9.08 12.51 4.38
N VAL A 403 -8.06 11.71 4.07
CA VAL A 403 -7.70 11.42 2.67
C VAL A 403 -8.82 10.67 1.95
N LYS A 404 -9.55 9.78 2.63
CA LYS A 404 -10.78 9.18 2.05
C LYS A 404 -11.89 10.23 1.91
N MET A 405 -12.05 11.14 2.88
CA MET A 405 -13.04 12.22 2.78
C MET A 405 -12.78 13.12 1.57
N MET A 406 -11.51 13.44 1.26
CA MET A 406 -11.12 14.17 0.04
C MET A 406 -11.65 13.50 -1.22
N LEU A 407 -11.54 12.17 -1.30
CA LEU A 407 -12.05 11.40 -2.44
C LEU A 407 -13.58 11.36 -2.46
N TYR A 408 -14.20 10.96 -1.35
CA TYR A 408 -15.64 10.74 -1.28
C TYR A 408 -16.44 12.03 -1.52
N THR A 409 -16.02 13.16 -0.97
CA THR A 409 -16.71 14.44 -1.15
C THR A 409 -16.62 15.00 -2.58
N ASN A 410 -15.67 14.51 -3.37
CA ASN A 410 -15.50 14.88 -4.78
C ASN A 410 -16.08 13.84 -5.75
N LEU A 411 -16.76 12.80 -5.25
CA LEU A 411 -17.43 11.82 -6.10
C LEU A 411 -18.62 12.43 -6.84
N LYS A 412 -18.69 12.14 -8.14
CA LYS A 412 -19.82 12.39 -9.03
C LYS A 412 -20.39 11.06 -9.53
N ASN A 413 -21.57 11.12 -10.13
CA ASN A 413 -22.21 9.98 -10.79
C ASN A 413 -22.32 8.73 -9.89
N VAL A 414 -22.60 8.94 -8.61
CA VAL A 414 -22.62 7.87 -7.62
C VAL A 414 -23.76 6.90 -7.90
N LYS A 415 -23.44 5.61 -7.94
CA LYS A 415 -24.40 4.54 -8.19
C LYS A 415 -24.25 3.43 -7.16
N VAL A 416 -25.37 2.79 -6.83
CA VAL A 416 -25.41 1.50 -6.12
C VAL A 416 -25.95 0.48 -7.12
N GLY A 417 -25.08 -0.45 -7.54
CA GLY A 417 -25.31 -1.25 -8.73
C GLY A 417 -25.56 -0.35 -9.95
N ALA A 418 -26.73 -0.49 -10.60
CA ALA A 418 -27.09 0.31 -11.77
C ALA A 418 -27.82 1.63 -11.44
N LYS A 419 -28.27 1.82 -10.19
CA LYS A 419 -29.17 2.93 -9.82
C LYS A 419 -28.39 4.13 -9.32
N PRO A 420 -28.71 5.37 -9.76
CA PRO A 420 -28.05 6.59 -9.29
C PRO A 420 -28.57 7.03 -7.91
N TYR A 421 -27.66 7.49 -7.06
CA TYR A 421 -27.92 7.96 -5.69
C TYR A 421 -27.26 9.31 -5.42
N ASN A 422 -27.87 10.08 -4.51
CA ASN A 422 -27.19 11.20 -3.85
C ASN A 422 -26.15 10.64 -2.87
N LEU A 423 -25.09 11.40 -2.59
CA LEU A 423 -24.05 10.99 -1.66
C LEU A 423 -24.00 11.93 -0.45
N LYS A 424 -23.94 11.35 0.74
CA LYS A 424 -23.50 12.02 1.97
C LYS A 424 -22.29 11.30 2.54
N VAL A 425 -21.30 12.07 2.96
CA VAL A 425 -20.03 11.55 3.46
C VAL A 425 -19.89 11.91 4.93
N MET A 426 -19.48 10.94 5.73
CA MET A 426 -19.37 11.09 7.18
C MET A 426 -18.11 10.37 7.68
N ILE A 427 -17.57 10.88 8.79
CA ILE A 427 -16.58 10.17 9.58
C ILE A 427 -16.98 10.21 11.05
N ARG A 428 -17.05 9.03 11.66
CA ARG A 428 -17.38 8.83 13.07
C ARG A 428 -16.09 8.67 13.85
N LEU A 429 -15.88 9.55 14.82
CA LEU A 429 -14.77 9.54 15.75
C LEU A 429 -15.32 9.11 17.10
N THR A 430 -15.19 7.82 17.41
CA THR A 430 -15.81 7.24 18.61
C THR A 430 -14.79 7.07 19.73
N SER A 431 -15.25 7.18 20.97
CA SER A 431 -14.41 6.86 22.13
C SER A 431 -15.21 6.29 23.30
N GLY A 432 -14.64 5.30 23.98
CA GLY A 432 -15.20 4.76 25.22
C GLY A 432 -15.15 5.73 26.42
N LYS A 433 -14.41 6.85 26.29
CA LYS A 433 -14.26 7.88 27.32
C LYS A 433 -15.16 9.10 27.10
N LEU A 434 -15.88 9.16 25.99
CA LEU A 434 -16.83 10.23 25.71
C LEU A 434 -18.20 9.94 26.33
N ASN A 435 -18.92 11.02 26.63
CA ASN A 435 -20.33 11.01 26.98
C ASN A 435 -21.09 11.90 25.99
N GLY A 436 -22.16 11.34 25.41
CA GLY A 436 -22.98 12.01 24.41
C GLY A 436 -22.41 11.92 22.98
N SER A 437 -22.99 12.71 22.08
CA SER A 437 -22.62 12.83 20.68
C SER A 437 -22.73 14.29 20.24
N ILE A 438 -21.82 14.75 19.40
CA ILE A 438 -21.82 16.07 18.76
C ILE A 438 -21.33 15.92 17.32
N ASN A 439 -21.77 16.79 16.42
CA ASN A 439 -21.30 16.76 15.03
C ASN A 439 -20.92 18.15 14.51
N SER A 440 -20.21 18.18 13.39
CA SER A 440 -19.73 19.41 12.77
C SER A 440 -20.82 20.39 12.30
N GLY A 441 -22.09 19.98 12.27
CA GLY A 441 -23.22 20.86 12.01
C GLY A 441 -23.79 21.58 13.24
N ALA A 442 -23.34 21.24 14.45
CA ALA A 442 -23.79 21.89 15.69
C ALA A 442 -23.31 23.35 15.79
N LYS A 443 -24.01 24.14 16.63
CA LYS A 443 -23.62 25.52 16.92
C LYS A 443 -22.35 25.57 17.76
N ASP A 444 -21.59 26.65 17.65
CA ASP A 444 -20.30 26.75 18.34
C ASP A 444 -20.47 26.75 19.88
N GLU A 445 -21.58 27.27 20.41
CA GLU A 445 -21.90 27.18 21.84
C GLU A 445 -22.14 25.73 22.30
N GLU A 446 -22.81 24.92 21.47
CA GLU A 446 -23.07 23.50 21.75
C GLU A 446 -21.77 22.68 21.71
N ILE A 447 -20.87 23.02 20.78
CA ILE A 447 -19.54 22.40 20.66
C ILE A 447 -18.70 22.74 21.89
N GLU A 448 -18.63 24.01 22.30
CA GLU A 448 -17.89 24.41 23.50
C GLU A 448 -18.42 23.73 24.77
N LYS A 449 -19.74 23.64 24.88
CA LYS A 449 -20.39 22.93 25.98
C LYS A 449 -19.99 21.45 25.98
N PHE A 450 -20.13 20.76 24.84
CA PHE A 450 -19.78 19.34 24.73
C PHE A 450 -18.31 19.07 25.09
N LEU A 451 -17.40 19.90 24.59
CA LEU A 451 -15.97 19.77 24.84
C LEU A 451 -15.61 20.02 26.31
N SER A 452 -16.32 20.95 26.96
CA SER A 452 -16.12 21.26 28.38
C SER A 452 -16.69 20.17 29.27
N ASP A 453 -17.89 19.66 28.96
CA ASP A 453 -18.54 18.55 29.69
C ASP A 453 -17.69 17.25 29.60
N ASN A 454 -17.00 17.04 28.47
CA ASN A 454 -16.07 15.92 28.29
C ASN A 454 -14.62 16.25 28.73
N LEU A 455 -14.37 17.41 29.34
CA LEU A 455 -13.08 17.83 29.90
C LEU A 455 -11.92 17.78 28.88
N PHE A 456 -12.14 18.22 27.64
CA PHE A 456 -11.07 18.30 26.65
C PHE A 456 -10.02 19.35 27.05
N ASP A 457 -8.73 19.01 26.90
CA ASP A 457 -7.65 19.99 27.02
C ASP A 457 -7.64 20.97 25.83
N SER A 458 -6.94 22.10 26.00
CA SER A 458 -6.88 23.17 24.99
C SER A 458 -6.37 22.70 23.62
N ALA A 459 -5.43 21.75 23.57
CA ALA A 459 -4.86 21.27 22.32
C ALA A 459 -5.87 20.41 21.55
N ASN A 460 -6.60 19.55 22.25
CA ASN A 460 -7.66 18.72 21.68
C ASN A 460 -8.90 19.54 21.34
N LYS A 461 -9.26 20.57 22.13
CA LYS A 461 -10.31 21.54 21.76
C LYS A 461 -10.00 22.22 20.43
N ASN A 462 -8.78 22.74 20.28
CA ASN A 462 -8.33 23.38 19.04
C ASN A 462 -8.33 22.41 17.86
N PHE A 463 -7.93 21.16 18.09
CA PHE A 463 -7.98 20.14 17.05
C PHE A 463 -9.41 19.83 16.61
N VAL A 464 -10.35 19.65 17.54
CA VAL A 464 -11.79 19.42 17.24
C VAL A 464 -12.35 20.56 16.40
N LYS A 465 -12.08 21.82 16.78
CA LYS A 465 -12.52 22.99 16.01
C LYS A 465 -12.00 22.98 14.58
N LYS A 466 -10.72 22.67 14.38
CA LYS A 466 -10.10 22.56 13.05
C LYS A 466 -10.78 21.49 12.20
N ILE A 467 -10.98 20.29 12.74
CA ILE A 467 -11.60 19.20 11.98
C ILE A 467 -13.10 19.45 11.69
N PHE A 468 -13.82 20.17 12.57
CA PHE A 468 -15.21 20.56 12.33
C PHE A 468 -15.30 21.66 11.28
N GLN A 469 -14.40 22.65 11.31
CA GLN A 469 -14.29 23.65 10.26
C GLN A 469 -13.98 23.01 8.91
N GLU A 470 -13.04 22.07 8.87
CA GLU A 470 -12.71 21.31 7.66
C GLU A 470 -13.91 20.55 7.11
N ALA A 471 -14.70 19.91 7.97
CA ALA A 471 -15.91 19.20 7.58
C ALA A 471 -16.95 20.14 6.96
N ARG A 472 -17.20 21.30 7.59
CA ARG A 472 -18.12 22.33 7.11
C ARG A 472 -17.72 22.84 5.72
N GLU A 473 -16.44 23.17 5.54
CA GLU A 473 -15.91 23.74 4.29
C GLU A 473 -15.90 22.73 3.12
N ASN A 474 -15.74 21.44 3.43
CA ASN A 474 -15.67 20.36 2.43
C ASN A 474 -16.96 19.53 2.33
N ARG A 475 -18.04 19.95 2.98
CA ARG A 475 -19.38 19.34 2.89
C ARG A 475 -19.42 17.85 3.29
N PHE A 476 -18.68 17.48 4.33
CA PHE A 476 -18.86 16.20 5.01
C PHE A 476 -19.20 16.41 6.48
N THR A 477 -19.62 15.34 7.16
CA THR A 477 -19.95 15.41 8.60
C THR A 477 -18.88 14.70 9.41
N VAL A 478 -18.31 15.38 10.39
CA VAL A 478 -17.55 14.72 11.48
C VAL A 478 -18.51 14.53 12.64
N ILE A 479 -18.62 13.31 13.15
CA ILE A 479 -19.35 12.99 14.38
C ILE A 479 -18.33 12.60 15.44
N LEU A 480 -18.43 13.21 16.62
CA LEU A 480 -17.66 12.85 17.80
C LEU A 480 -18.62 12.30 18.84
N GLU A 481 -18.46 11.03 19.23
CA GLU A 481 -19.46 10.39 20.09
C GLU A 481 -18.92 9.26 20.95
N LYS A 482 -19.69 8.95 22.01
CA LYS A 482 -19.47 7.76 22.82
C LYS A 482 -19.55 6.52 21.95
N ALA A 483 -18.55 5.65 22.05
CA ALA A 483 -18.57 4.36 21.41
C ALA A 483 -19.73 3.53 21.98
N GLU A 484 -20.62 3.09 21.11
CA GLU A 484 -21.59 2.05 21.46
C GLU A 484 -20.81 0.75 21.60
N THR A 485 -20.90 0.09 22.76
CA THR A 485 -20.46 -1.31 22.87
C THR A 485 -21.24 -2.08 21.82
N ALA A 486 -20.55 -2.60 20.81
CA ALA A 486 -21.12 -3.59 19.90
C ALA A 486 -21.82 -4.65 20.76
N LYS A 487 -23.14 -4.79 20.55
CA LYS A 487 -23.96 -5.72 21.32
C LYS A 487 -23.63 -7.17 20.96
#